data_AF-A0A2U1KT62-F1
#
_entry.id   AF-A0A2U1KT62-F1
#
_cell.length_a   1.000
_cell.length_b   1.000
_cell.length_c   1.000
_cell.angle_alpha   90.00
_cell.angle_beta   90.00
_cell.angle_gamma   90.00
#
_symmetry.space_group_name_H-M   'P 1'
#
loop_
_entity.id
_entity.type
_entity.pdbx_description
1 polymer ?
#
loop_
_entity_poly.entity_id
_entity_poly.type
_entity_poly.pdbx_seq_one_letter_code
_entity_poly.pdbx_strand_id
1 'polypeptide(L)'
;MSPICPYPLEKGPYAARVLKEGVGEWLCGGKRHQSIVSLKIEDGNEVSNMFGSDDEFTTQIPSQAQTLSEGSSSVLVSEYKPSPDVDYLQELLAIQQQGPRNIGFFGTRNMGFMHQELIEILSYAMVITKNHIFTSGASGTNAAVIRGALRAERPELLTVILPQSLKKQPPESQELLSKVKNVIEKPHNDHLPLIEASRLCNMDIISQVQQVICFAFHDSRLLMETCQEAKNMRKIVTLFYLD
;
A
#
# COMPACT_ATOMS: atom_id res chain seq x y z
N MET A 1 -2.27 10.32 79.43
CA MET A 1 -0.92 10.13 78.89
C MET A 1 -0.98 10.27 77.39
N SER A 2 -0.28 11.28 76.87
CA SER A 2 -0.23 11.73 75.48
C SER A 2 0.66 10.82 74.59
N PRO A 3 0.62 10.98 73.26
CA PRO A 3 1.06 10.04 72.22
C PRO A 3 2.44 10.40 71.65
N ILE A 4 3.15 9.46 70.99
CA ILE A 4 4.38 9.78 70.25
C ILE A 4 4.60 8.82 69.06
N CYS A 5 4.38 9.30 67.83
CA CYS A 5 5.39 9.14 66.77
C CYS A 5 6.45 10.23 66.99
N PRO A 6 7.71 10.05 66.56
CA PRO A 6 8.14 10.86 65.41
C PRO A 6 9.22 10.21 64.53
N TYR A 7 9.22 10.57 63.25
CA TYR A 7 10.47 10.70 62.46
C TYR A 7 11.20 11.98 62.88
N PRO A 8 12.54 12.08 62.70
CA PRO A 8 13.09 13.17 61.87
C PRO A 8 14.20 12.68 60.91
N LEU A 9 14.25 13.11 59.64
CA LEU A 9 14.74 14.40 59.09
C LEU A 9 16.28 14.51 59.10
N GLU A 10 16.93 14.50 57.92
CA GLU A 10 17.59 15.66 57.26
C GLU A 10 19.11 15.66 57.48
N LYS A 11 20.04 16.16 56.66
CA LYS A 11 20.15 17.04 55.46
C LYS A 11 21.61 16.81 54.95
N GLY A 12 21.91 16.68 53.64
CA GLY A 12 22.42 17.75 52.74
C GLY A 12 23.87 18.21 53.04
N PRO A 13 24.56 19.06 52.23
CA PRO A 13 24.42 19.42 50.80
C PRO A 13 25.79 19.51 50.05
N TYR A 14 25.80 19.82 48.74
CA TYR A 14 26.79 20.65 47.98
C TYR A 14 26.37 20.57 46.49
N ALA A 15 25.40 21.34 45.98
CA ALA A 15 25.40 22.77 45.61
C ALA A 15 26.09 23.12 44.25
N ALA A 16 25.25 23.22 43.22
CA ALA A 16 25.11 24.25 42.17
C ALA A 16 26.33 24.97 41.53
N ARG A 17 26.28 25.10 40.19
CA ARG A 17 26.60 26.36 39.50
C ARG A 17 25.89 26.51 38.15
N VAL A 18 25.20 27.63 38.00
CA VAL A 18 24.61 28.19 36.76
C VAL A 18 25.39 29.46 36.42
N LEU A 19 25.85 29.62 35.17
CA LEU A 19 26.15 30.89 34.45
C LEU A 19 26.04 30.58 32.94
N LYS A 20 25.04 31.07 32.20
CA LYS A 20 24.87 32.36 31.47
C LYS A 20 25.64 32.49 30.14
N GLU A 21 24.82 32.57 29.07
CA GLU A 21 24.92 33.28 27.77
C GLU A 21 26.24 33.45 27.01
N GLY A 22 26.20 33.15 25.70
CA GLY A 22 27.19 33.56 24.71
C GLY A 22 26.78 33.20 23.28
N VAL A 23 26.29 34.20 22.54
CA VAL A 23 26.19 34.21 21.07
C VAL A 23 27.60 34.13 20.49
N GLY A 24 27.82 33.29 19.47
CA GLY A 24 29.11 33.19 18.80
C GLY A 24 28.99 32.53 17.42
N GLU A 25 28.97 33.38 16.40
CA GLU A 25 29.21 33.03 14.99
C GLU A 25 30.53 32.25 14.82
N TRP A 26 30.50 31.19 14.02
CA TRP A 26 31.70 30.71 13.31
C TRP A 26 31.38 30.46 11.84
N LEU A 27 31.95 31.36 11.03
CA LEU A 27 32.09 31.31 9.58
C LEU A 27 33.31 30.47 9.18
N CYS A 28 33.09 29.53 8.25
CA CYS A 28 33.97 29.13 7.13
C CYS A 28 33.41 27.80 6.59
N GLY A 29 33.08 27.59 5.32
CA GLY A 29 33.59 28.18 4.09
C GLY A 29 33.90 27.00 3.16
N GLY A 30 33.02 26.71 2.20
CA GLY A 30 33.19 25.56 1.30
C GLY A 30 32.15 25.53 0.18
N LYS A 31 32.40 26.34 -0.86
CA LYS A 31 31.59 26.50 -2.08
C LYS A 31 31.40 25.15 -2.81
N ARG A 32 30.16 24.80 -3.18
CA ARG A 32 29.87 24.08 -4.43
C ARG A 32 28.62 24.65 -5.11
N HIS A 33 28.79 24.80 -6.41
CA HIS A 33 27.97 25.50 -7.39
C HIS A 33 26.53 24.98 -7.46
N GLN A 34 25.56 25.90 -7.42
CA GLN A 34 24.21 25.68 -7.95
C GLN A 34 24.27 25.86 -9.47
N SER A 35 23.76 24.89 -10.23
CA SER A 35 23.34 25.11 -11.62
C SER A 35 21.83 24.98 -11.67
N ILE A 36 21.16 26.13 -11.68
CA ILE A 36 19.78 26.30 -12.12
C ILE A 36 19.76 25.99 -13.63
N VAL A 37 18.95 25.01 -14.05
CA VAL A 37 18.63 24.82 -15.46
C VAL A 37 17.27 25.46 -15.68
N SER A 38 17.31 26.71 -16.16
CA SER A 38 16.13 27.43 -16.66
C SER A 38 15.75 26.84 -18.02
N LEU A 39 14.62 26.13 -18.08
CA LEU A 39 13.98 25.78 -19.35
C LEU A 39 13.22 27.00 -19.87
N LYS A 40 13.65 27.48 -21.04
CA LYS A 40 13.03 28.57 -21.79
C LYS A 40 11.69 28.10 -22.34
N ILE A 41 10.66 28.93 -22.17
CA ILE A 41 9.41 28.87 -22.92
C ILE A 41 9.58 29.81 -24.11
N GLU A 42 9.47 29.28 -25.33
CA GLU A 42 9.34 30.09 -26.55
C GLU A 42 7.94 29.86 -27.13
N ASP A 43 7.20 30.96 -27.26
CA ASP A 43 5.94 31.08 -28.01
C ASP A 43 6.22 30.95 -29.52
N GLY A 44 5.36 30.23 -30.24
CA GLY A 44 5.40 30.14 -31.69
C GLY A 44 4.08 29.65 -32.27
N ASN A 45 3.21 30.60 -32.60
CA ASN A 45 1.95 30.41 -33.30
C ASN A 45 2.21 30.40 -34.82
N GLU A 46 1.97 29.30 -35.52
CA GLU A 46 1.81 29.32 -36.98
C GLU A 46 0.65 28.42 -37.45
N VAL A 47 -0.34 29.10 -38.01
CA VAL A 47 -1.50 28.53 -38.71
C VAL A 47 -1.07 28.25 -40.14
N SER A 48 -1.14 27.00 -40.60
CA SER A 48 -1.10 26.68 -42.03
C SER A 48 -2.21 25.69 -42.39
N ASN A 49 -3.21 26.22 -43.08
CA ASN A 49 -4.18 25.47 -43.86
C ASN A 49 -3.50 24.88 -45.09
N MET A 50 -3.65 23.57 -45.35
CA MET A 50 -3.81 23.08 -46.72
C MET A 50 -4.49 21.70 -46.78
N PHE A 51 -5.37 21.59 -47.78
CA PHE A 51 -6.36 20.57 -48.10
C PHE A 51 -5.83 19.21 -48.61
N GLY A 52 -6.64 18.14 -48.44
CA GLY A 52 -6.76 16.96 -49.33
C GLY A 52 -6.84 15.61 -48.57
N SER A 53 -8.04 15.03 -48.35
CA SER A 53 -8.76 14.01 -49.18
C SER A 53 -8.27 12.57 -48.88
N ASP A 54 -9.05 11.51 -48.66
CA ASP A 54 -10.44 11.17 -48.31
C ASP A 54 -10.35 9.71 -47.82
N ASP A 55 -11.03 9.31 -46.74
CA ASP A 55 -11.44 7.90 -46.56
C ASP A 55 -12.67 7.87 -45.64
N GLU A 56 -13.79 7.57 -46.29
CA GLU A 56 -15.16 7.63 -45.81
C GLU A 56 -15.54 6.25 -45.24
N PHE A 57 -15.88 6.18 -43.95
CA PHE A 57 -16.71 5.08 -43.44
C PHE A 57 -17.65 5.61 -42.36
N THR A 58 -18.73 6.26 -42.80
CA THR A 58 -19.83 6.69 -41.94
C THR A 58 -20.67 5.49 -41.52
N THR A 59 -20.50 5.03 -40.28
CA THR A 59 -21.41 4.02 -39.70
C THR A 59 -22.65 4.76 -39.16
N GLN A 60 -23.70 4.86 -39.98
CA GLN A 60 -24.97 5.47 -39.56
C GLN A 60 -25.74 4.53 -38.61
N ILE A 61 -26.12 5.03 -37.44
CA ILE A 61 -26.95 4.31 -36.46
C ILE A 61 -28.41 4.42 -36.93
N PRO A 62 -29.15 3.31 -37.13
CA PRO A 62 -30.52 3.35 -37.62
C PRO A 62 -31.48 3.94 -36.58
N SER A 63 -32.41 4.77 -37.04
CA SER A 63 -33.49 5.30 -36.18
C SER A 63 -34.59 4.26 -35.97
N GLN A 64 -35.24 4.32 -34.82
CA GLN A 64 -36.18 3.31 -34.28
C GLN A 64 -37.44 3.02 -35.13
N ALA A 65 -37.58 3.62 -36.32
CA ALA A 65 -38.69 3.38 -37.23
C ALA A 65 -38.42 2.28 -38.28
N GLN A 66 -37.19 1.75 -38.39
CA GLN A 66 -36.82 0.77 -39.43
C GLN A 66 -36.82 -0.70 -38.98
N THR A 67 -37.10 -0.99 -37.71
CA THR A 67 -37.03 -2.35 -37.13
C THR A 67 -38.36 -3.13 -37.20
N LEU A 68 -39.37 -2.62 -37.91
CA LEU A 68 -40.74 -3.18 -37.86
C LEU A 68 -41.20 -3.91 -39.14
N SER A 69 -40.39 -4.05 -40.20
CA SER A 69 -40.87 -4.66 -41.45
C SER A 69 -40.17 -5.92 -41.94
N GLU A 70 -39.11 -6.41 -41.30
CA GLU A 70 -38.45 -7.62 -41.79
C GLU A 70 -38.20 -8.63 -40.67
N GLY A 71 -38.80 -9.80 -40.88
CA GLY A 71 -39.05 -10.84 -39.89
C GLY A 71 -37.80 -11.41 -39.23
N SER A 72 -38.06 -11.94 -38.03
CA SER A 72 -37.16 -12.76 -37.23
C SER A 72 -36.45 -13.82 -38.08
N SER A 73 -35.16 -13.62 -38.30
CA SER A 73 -34.25 -14.66 -38.76
C SER A 73 -33.15 -14.83 -37.72
N SER A 74 -32.95 -16.06 -37.30
CA SER A 74 -32.17 -16.52 -36.16
C SER A 74 -30.80 -15.84 -36.02
N VAL A 75 -30.63 -15.04 -34.98
CA VAL A 75 -29.30 -14.62 -34.51
C VAL A 75 -28.69 -15.81 -33.80
N LEU A 76 -27.69 -16.44 -34.43
CA LEU A 76 -26.77 -17.31 -33.74
C LEU A 76 -26.14 -16.49 -32.61
N VAL A 77 -26.44 -16.86 -31.36
CA VAL A 77 -25.78 -16.31 -30.18
C VAL A 77 -24.31 -16.72 -30.28
N SER A 78 -23.51 -15.88 -30.94
CA SER A 78 -22.08 -15.89 -30.75
C SER A 78 -21.85 -15.77 -29.25
N GLU A 79 -21.14 -16.75 -28.71
CA GLU A 79 -20.68 -16.81 -27.33
C GLU A 79 -20.25 -15.41 -26.88
N TYR A 80 -21.03 -14.83 -25.95
CA TYR A 80 -20.76 -13.48 -25.45
C TYR A 80 -19.44 -13.53 -24.67
N LYS A 81 -18.33 -13.21 -25.35
CA LYS A 81 -17.09 -12.86 -24.66
C LYS A 81 -17.32 -11.51 -23.99
N PRO A 82 -17.19 -11.40 -22.65
CA PRO A 82 -17.30 -10.11 -22.00
C PRO A 82 -16.30 -9.15 -22.64
N SER A 83 -16.78 -7.99 -23.09
CA SER A 83 -15.91 -6.99 -23.68
C SER A 83 -14.98 -6.41 -22.60
N PRO A 84 -13.70 -6.15 -22.93
CA PRO A 84 -12.73 -5.60 -21.98
C PRO A 84 -13.13 -4.21 -21.44
N ASP A 85 -14.07 -3.52 -22.10
CA ASP A 85 -14.55 -2.20 -21.70
C ASP A 85 -15.28 -2.20 -20.35
N VAL A 86 -15.91 -3.33 -19.97
CA VAL A 86 -16.60 -3.44 -18.66
C VAL A 86 -15.60 -3.52 -17.50
N ASP A 87 -14.43 -4.13 -17.72
CA ASP A 87 -13.37 -4.27 -16.71
C ASP A 87 -12.73 -2.93 -16.38
N TYR A 88 -12.43 -2.12 -17.40
CA TYR A 88 -11.85 -0.80 -17.21
C TYR A 88 -12.78 0.16 -16.46
N LEU A 89 -14.08 0.13 -16.76
CA LEU A 89 -15.07 0.96 -16.08
C LEU A 89 -15.19 0.62 -14.59
N GLN A 90 -15.14 -0.65 -14.22
CA GLN A 90 -15.14 -1.04 -12.80
C GLN A 90 -13.88 -0.56 -12.08
N GLU A 91 -12.73 -0.62 -12.73
CA GLU A 91 -11.46 -0.12 -12.17
C GLU A 91 -11.51 1.41 -11.96
N LEU A 92 -12.04 2.15 -12.95
CA LEU A 92 -12.26 3.60 -12.83
C LEU A 92 -13.25 3.96 -11.71
N LEU A 93 -14.35 3.23 -11.58
CA LEU A 93 -15.33 3.43 -10.51
C LEU A 93 -14.70 3.16 -9.14
N ALA A 94 -13.88 2.13 -9.02
CA ALA A 94 -13.16 1.81 -7.79
C ALA A 94 -12.14 2.90 -7.43
N ILE A 95 -11.51 3.57 -8.41
CA ILE A 95 -10.65 4.73 -8.17
C ILE A 95 -11.47 5.91 -7.61
N GLN A 96 -12.64 6.19 -8.19
CA GLN A 96 -13.49 7.33 -7.81
C GLN A 96 -14.18 7.19 -6.45
N GLN A 97 -14.24 5.98 -5.87
CA GLN A 97 -14.76 5.79 -4.51
C GLN A 97 -13.82 6.44 -3.48
N GLN A 98 -14.14 7.67 -3.08
CA GLN A 98 -13.43 8.48 -2.07
C GLN A 98 -13.74 8.04 -0.62
N GLY A 99 -13.71 6.73 -0.35
CA GLY A 99 -13.96 6.16 0.97
C GLY A 99 -12.77 5.36 1.51
N PRO A 100 -12.77 5.06 2.81
CA PRO A 100 -11.85 4.10 3.40
C PRO A 100 -11.91 2.76 2.68
N ARG A 101 -10.75 2.12 2.47
CA ARG A 101 -10.61 0.84 1.78
C ARG A 101 -9.93 -0.19 2.68
N ASN A 102 -10.16 -1.45 2.36
CA ASN A 102 -9.34 -2.55 2.84
C ASN A 102 -8.17 -2.70 1.86
N ILE A 103 -6.94 -2.60 2.38
CA ILE A 103 -5.70 -2.59 1.60
C ILE A 103 -4.83 -3.76 2.04
N GLY A 104 -4.48 -4.63 1.10
CA GLY A 104 -3.57 -5.75 1.30
C GLY A 104 -2.13 -5.34 1.02
N PHE A 105 -1.25 -5.48 2.01
CA PHE A 105 0.18 -5.24 1.85
C PHE A 105 0.97 -6.54 1.73
N PHE A 106 1.75 -6.64 0.66
CA PHE A 106 2.63 -7.77 0.37
C PHE A 106 4.03 -7.27 0.09
N GLY A 107 5.03 -8.11 0.37
CA GLY A 107 6.36 -7.82 -0.14
C GLY A 107 7.44 -8.79 0.27
N THR A 108 8.64 -8.48 -0.18
CA THR A 108 9.84 -9.26 0.11
C THR A 108 10.28 -9.12 1.56
N ARG A 109 10.87 -10.19 2.08
CA ARG A 109 11.50 -10.19 3.41
C ARG A 109 12.87 -9.51 3.39
N ASN A 110 13.57 -9.58 2.27
CA ASN A 110 14.94 -9.09 2.14
C ASN A 110 14.94 -7.72 1.44
N MET A 111 14.93 -6.63 2.20
CA MET A 111 14.98 -5.28 1.66
C MET A 111 15.81 -4.35 2.55
N GLY A 112 16.43 -3.35 1.91
CA GLY A 112 17.22 -2.34 2.59
C GLY A 112 16.40 -1.52 3.60
N PHE A 113 17.07 -1.00 4.62
CA PHE A 113 16.44 -0.24 5.70
C PHE A 113 15.61 0.96 5.21
N MET A 114 16.12 1.68 4.22
CA MET A 114 15.42 2.83 3.61
C MET A 114 14.03 2.47 3.07
N HIS A 115 13.89 1.30 2.41
CA HIS A 115 12.58 0.84 1.92
C HIS A 115 11.64 0.52 3.06
N GLN A 116 12.16 -0.07 4.15
CA GLN A 116 11.36 -0.34 5.34
C GLN A 116 10.83 0.95 5.97
N GLU A 117 11.63 2.01 6.08
CA GLU A 117 11.20 3.31 6.61
C GLU A 117 10.09 3.93 5.75
N LEU A 118 10.23 3.89 4.42
CA LEU A 118 9.21 4.38 3.50
C LEU A 118 7.89 3.61 3.69
N ILE A 119 7.97 2.27 3.76
CA ILE A 119 6.81 1.40 3.93
C ILE A 119 6.12 1.65 5.28
N GLU A 120 6.90 1.91 6.33
CA GLU A 120 6.39 2.25 7.65
C GLU A 120 5.58 3.56 7.62
N ILE A 121 6.13 4.62 7.00
CA ILE A 121 5.45 5.91 6.83
C ILE A 121 4.19 5.77 5.98
N LEU A 122 4.26 5.02 4.88
CA LEU A 122 3.11 4.76 4.01
C LEU A 122 1.99 4.07 4.78
N SER A 123 2.33 3.02 5.54
CA SER A 123 1.34 2.23 6.30
C SER A 123 0.69 3.08 7.40
N TYR A 124 1.48 3.90 8.09
CA TYR A 124 0.95 4.87 9.04
C TYR A 124 -0.06 5.82 8.37
N ALA A 125 0.29 6.43 7.24
CA ALA A 125 -0.58 7.36 6.53
C ALA A 125 -1.90 6.70 6.07
N MET A 126 -1.84 5.45 5.60
CA MET A 126 -3.02 4.69 5.21
C MET A 126 -3.99 4.47 6.37
N VAL A 127 -3.48 4.14 7.57
CA VAL A 127 -4.33 3.96 8.77
C VAL A 127 -4.91 5.29 9.26
N ILE A 128 -4.10 6.37 9.26
CA ILE A 128 -4.57 7.71 9.65
C ILE A 128 -5.73 8.19 8.75
N THR A 129 -5.66 7.86 7.46
CA THR A 129 -6.72 8.12 6.47
C THR A 129 -7.88 7.10 6.54
N LYS A 130 -7.95 6.32 7.63
CA LYS A 130 -9.01 5.37 7.99
C LYS A 130 -9.05 4.09 7.18
N ASN A 131 -8.05 3.79 6.36
CA ASN A 131 -7.99 2.52 5.64
C ASN A 131 -7.68 1.37 6.60
N HIS A 132 -8.25 0.19 6.31
CA HIS A 132 -7.96 -1.04 7.04
C HIS A 132 -6.84 -1.79 6.33
N ILE A 133 -5.73 -2.02 7.01
CA ILE A 133 -4.58 -2.75 6.48
C ILE A 133 -4.68 -4.25 6.81
N PHE A 134 -4.50 -5.06 5.78
CA PHE A 134 -4.32 -6.49 5.88
C PHE A 134 -2.90 -6.85 5.42
N THR A 135 -2.20 -7.68 6.19
CA THR A 135 -0.86 -8.14 5.81
C THR A 135 -0.54 -9.48 6.44
N SER A 136 0.55 -10.12 6.00
CA SER A 136 1.08 -11.32 6.66
C SER A 136 2.06 -10.96 7.78
N GLY A 137 2.42 -11.92 8.64
CA GLY A 137 3.37 -11.71 9.75
C GLY A 137 4.86 -11.92 9.41
N ALA A 138 5.22 -11.89 8.12
CA ALA A 138 6.62 -12.06 7.70
C ALA A 138 7.54 -10.90 8.13
N SER A 139 8.85 -11.09 8.06
CA SER A 139 9.84 -10.03 8.20
C SER A 139 9.89 -9.10 6.98
N GLY A 140 10.72 -8.05 7.01
CA GLY A 140 10.89 -7.12 5.88
C GLY A 140 9.68 -6.20 5.70
N THR A 141 9.09 -6.18 4.50
CA THR A 141 7.91 -5.35 4.17
C THR A 141 6.81 -5.47 5.21
N ASN A 142 6.42 -6.69 5.53
CA ASN A 142 5.30 -6.99 6.40
C ASN A 142 5.52 -6.48 7.83
N ALA A 143 6.72 -6.64 8.37
CA ALA A 143 7.09 -6.08 9.67
C ALA A 143 7.07 -4.54 9.66
N ALA A 144 7.57 -3.91 8.61
CA ALA A 144 7.51 -2.45 8.45
C ALA A 144 6.05 -1.93 8.38
N VAL A 145 5.18 -2.65 7.68
CA VAL A 145 3.74 -2.35 7.61
C VAL A 145 3.11 -2.41 9.00
N ILE A 146 3.37 -3.49 9.74
CA ILE A 146 2.84 -3.67 11.10
C ILE A 146 3.32 -2.55 12.02
N ARG A 147 4.62 -2.20 12.00
CA ARG A 147 5.16 -1.09 12.80
C ARG A 147 4.46 0.24 12.47
N GLY A 148 4.31 0.54 11.18
CA GLY A 148 3.69 1.79 10.73
C GLY A 148 2.22 1.89 11.12
N ALA A 149 1.48 0.78 10.97
CA ALA A 149 0.08 0.70 11.35
C ALA A 149 -0.12 0.81 12.88
N LEU A 150 0.73 0.16 13.69
CA LEU A 150 0.68 0.25 15.15
C LEU A 150 0.94 1.66 15.66
N ARG A 151 1.84 2.40 15.00
CA ARG A 151 2.13 3.81 15.32
C ARG A 151 0.93 4.74 15.18
N ALA A 152 -0.08 4.36 14.39
CA ALA A 152 -1.29 5.16 14.21
C ALA A 152 -2.28 5.07 15.39
N GLU A 153 -2.01 4.21 16.39
CA GLU A 153 -2.86 4.03 17.59
C GLU A 153 -4.32 3.64 17.28
N ARG A 154 -4.54 2.96 16.15
CA ARG A 154 -5.84 2.45 15.70
C ARG A 154 -5.78 0.94 15.47
N PRO A 155 -5.68 0.14 16.55
CA PRO A 155 -5.44 -1.30 16.45
C PRO A 155 -6.58 -2.06 15.75
N GLU A 156 -7.77 -1.47 15.64
CA GLU A 156 -8.91 -2.03 14.91
C GLU A 156 -8.72 -2.04 13.38
N LEU A 157 -7.87 -1.16 12.85
CA LEU A 157 -7.63 -1.00 11.41
C LEU A 157 -6.42 -1.80 10.90
N LEU A 158 -5.86 -2.67 11.74
CA LEU A 158 -4.81 -3.62 11.34
C LEU A 158 -5.32 -5.04 11.55
N THR A 159 -5.13 -5.89 10.55
CA THR A 159 -5.33 -7.34 10.68
C THR A 159 -4.15 -8.07 10.06
N VAL A 160 -3.56 -8.96 10.85
CA VAL A 160 -2.43 -9.77 10.41
C VAL A 160 -2.87 -11.22 10.27
N ILE A 161 -2.73 -11.77 9.07
CA ILE A 161 -3.07 -13.16 8.77
C ILE A 161 -1.77 -13.94 8.61
N LEU A 162 -1.56 -14.94 9.45
CA LEU A 162 -0.35 -15.74 9.41
C LEU A 162 -0.52 -16.93 8.47
N PRO A 163 0.52 -17.29 7.68
CA PRO A 163 0.45 -18.46 6.81
C PRO A 163 0.41 -19.78 7.59
N GLN A 164 0.93 -19.77 8.82
CA GLN A 164 1.01 -20.88 9.77
C GLN A 164 0.75 -20.35 11.18
N SER A 165 0.89 -21.18 12.22
CA SER A 165 0.81 -20.73 13.61
C SER A 165 1.88 -19.69 13.98
N LEU A 166 1.61 -18.93 15.06
CA LEU A 166 2.50 -17.91 15.61
C LEU A 166 3.86 -18.50 16.02
N LYS A 167 3.86 -19.70 16.61
CA LYS A 167 5.07 -20.43 17.00
C LYS A 167 6.00 -20.79 15.83
N LYS A 168 5.50 -20.77 14.58
CA LYS A 168 6.30 -21.00 13.37
C LYS A 168 6.94 -19.71 12.83
N GLN A 169 6.54 -18.54 13.33
CA GLN A 169 7.14 -17.26 12.92
C GLN A 169 8.50 -17.05 13.58
N PRO A 170 9.42 -16.27 12.98
CA PRO A 170 10.68 -15.90 13.63
C PRO A 170 10.45 -15.18 14.98
N PRO A 171 11.36 -15.29 15.97
CA PRO A 171 11.19 -14.66 17.28
C PRO A 171 10.93 -13.15 17.23
N GLU A 172 11.64 -12.42 16.35
CA GLU A 172 11.42 -10.99 16.13
C GLU A 172 9.99 -10.69 15.64
N SER A 173 9.48 -11.49 14.70
CA SER A 173 8.09 -11.39 14.25
C SER A 173 7.12 -11.69 15.39
N GLN A 174 7.39 -12.69 16.24
CA GLN A 174 6.52 -13.00 17.37
C GLN A 174 6.43 -11.84 18.38
N GLU A 175 7.55 -11.18 18.67
CA GLU A 175 7.57 -10.00 19.56
C GLU A 175 6.79 -8.82 18.97
N LEU A 176 6.90 -8.59 17.66
CA LEU A 176 6.11 -7.56 17.00
C LEU A 176 4.62 -7.90 17.00
N LEU A 177 4.28 -9.15 16.69
CA LEU A 177 2.91 -9.65 16.61
C LEU A 177 2.20 -9.65 17.97
N SER A 178 2.93 -9.76 19.10
CA SER A 178 2.34 -9.66 20.43
C SER A 178 1.73 -8.29 20.72
N LYS A 179 2.09 -7.27 19.92
CA LYS A 179 1.55 -5.90 20.01
C LYS A 179 0.32 -5.69 19.12
N VAL A 180 0.03 -6.63 18.21
CA VAL A 180 -1.08 -6.56 17.26
C VAL A 180 -2.35 -7.15 17.89
N LYS A 181 -3.45 -6.40 17.85
CA LYS A 181 -4.73 -6.83 18.42
C LYS A 181 -5.41 -7.94 17.61
N ASN A 182 -5.41 -7.83 16.29
CA ASN A 182 -6.11 -8.77 15.40
C ASN A 182 -5.09 -9.63 14.64
N VAL A 183 -4.75 -10.78 15.21
CA VAL A 183 -3.90 -11.79 14.56
C VAL A 183 -4.73 -13.04 14.28
N ILE A 184 -4.74 -13.47 13.02
CA ILE A 184 -5.45 -14.67 12.56
C ILE A 184 -4.41 -15.72 12.21
N GLU A 185 -4.31 -16.75 13.03
CA GLU A 185 -3.38 -17.86 12.82
C GLU A 185 -3.97 -18.96 11.93
N LYS A 186 -3.11 -19.68 11.21
CA LYS A 186 -3.50 -20.86 10.42
C LYS A 186 -2.73 -22.11 10.87
N PRO A 187 -2.97 -22.61 12.09
CA PRO A 187 -2.23 -23.77 12.61
C PRO A 187 -2.46 -25.04 11.80
N HIS A 188 -3.61 -25.15 11.11
CA HIS A 188 -3.88 -26.25 10.20
C HIS A 188 -2.88 -26.32 9.03
N ASN A 189 -2.20 -25.22 8.68
CA ASN A 189 -1.18 -25.18 7.63
C ASN A 189 0.25 -25.45 8.15
N ASP A 190 0.45 -25.74 9.44
CA ASP A 190 1.78 -25.96 10.05
C ASP A 190 2.58 -27.10 9.40
N HIS A 191 1.89 -28.03 8.75
CA HIS A 191 2.46 -29.18 8.05
C HIS A 191 2.91 -28.85 6.62
N LEU A 192 2.43 -27.76 6.03
CA LEU A 192 2.75 -27.36 4.66
C LEU A 192 4.13 -26.70 4.60
N PRO A 193 4.84 -26.81 3.45
CA PRO A 193 5.98 -25.97 3.16
C PRO A 193 5.59 -24.49 3.24
N LEU A 194 6.48 -23.64 3.79
CA LEU A 194 6.18 -22.22 4.01
C LEU A 194 5.79 -21.49 2.72
N ILE A 195 6.35 -21.86 1.57
CA ILE A 195 6.03 -21.28 0.27
C ILE A 195 4.56 -21.52 -0.12
N GLU A 196 4.05 -22.73 0.13
CA GLU A 196 2.67 -23.12 -0.16
C GLU A 196 1.70 -22.48 0.83
N ALA A 197 2.03 -22.54 2.12
CA ALA A 197 1.27 -21.85 3.16
C ALA A 197 1.18 -20.33 2.90
N SER A 198 2.25 -19.72 2.37
CA SER A 198 2.27 -18.30 1.99
C SER A 198 1.36 -18.00 0.81
N ARG A 199 1.30 -18.87 -0.21
CA ARG A 199 0.36 -18.73 -1.33
C ARG A 199 -1.08 -18.73 -0.85
N LEU A 200 -1.46 -19.70 -0.01
CA LEU A 200 -2.81 -19.78 0.55
C LEU A 200 -3.15 -18.53 1.38
N CYS A 201 -2.22 -18.11 2.24
CA CYS A 201 -2.37 -16.90 3.04
C CYS A 201 -2.56 -15.65 2.17
N ASN A 202 -1.82 -15.54 1.07
CA ASN A 202 -1.93 -14.40 0.18
C ASN A 202 -3.30 -14.33 -0.50
N MET A 203 -3.84 -15.46 -0.93
CA MET A 203 -5.19 -15.52 -1.50
C MET A 203 -6.25 -15.13 -0.49
N ASP A 204 -6.10 -15.57 0.76
CA ASP A 204 -7.01 -15.19 1.85
C ASP A 204 -6.99 -13.68 2.12
N ILE A 205 -5.81 -13.05 2.08
CA ILE A 205 -5.69 -11.59 2.20
C ILE A 205 -6.35 -10.90 0.99
N ILE A 206 -6.06 -11.34 -0.24
CA ILE A 206 -6.63 -10.77 -1.47
C ILE A 206 -8.16 -10.81 -1.45
N SER A 207 -8.74 -11.89 -0.91
CA SER A 207 -10.20 -12.03 -0.80
C SER A 207 -10.85 -10.96 0.08
N GLN A 208 -10.12 -10.35 1.02
CA GLN A 208 -10.63 -9.40 2.01
C GLN A 208 -10.45 -7.93 1.63
N VAL A 209 -9.70 -7.65 0.56
CA VAL A 209 -9.24 -6.29 0.22
C VAL A 209 -9.80 -5.82 -1.12
N GLN A 210 -9.88 -4.50 -1.31
CA GLN A 210 -10.19 -3.90 -2.61
C GLN A 210 -8.92 -3.44 -3.34
N GLN A 211 -7.87 -3.12 -2.59
CA GLN A 211 -6.59 -2.65 -3.10
C GLN A 211 -5.44 -3.52 -2.59
N VAL A 212 -4.44 -3.72 -3.43
CA VAL A 212 -3.20 -4.43 -3.12
C VAL A 212 -2.03 -3.49 -3.36
N ILE A 213 -1.15 -3.38 -2.36
CA ILE A 213 0.13 -2.70 -2.48
C ILE A 213 1.23 -3.76 -2.27
N CYS A 214 2.07 -3.95 -3.27
CA CYS A 214 3.11 -4.98 -3.27
C CYS A 214 4.49 -4.37 -3.46
N PHE A 215 5.46 -4.77 -2.64
CA PHE A 215 6.87 -4.40 -2.72
C PHE A 215 7.71 -5.62 -3.07
N ALA A 216 8.18 -5.75 -4.31
CA ALA A 216 8.81 -6.97 -4.79
C ALA A 216 10.09 -6.68 -5.58
N PHE A 217 10.92 -7.70 -5.75
CA PHE A 217 11.92 -7.74 -6.82
C PHE A 217 11.30 -8.37 -8.07
N HIS A 218 11.85 -8.06 -9.24
CA HIS A 218 11.34 -8.58 -10.52
C HIS A 218 11.37 -10.12 -10.60
N ASP A 219 12.28 -10.77 -9.87
CA ASP A 219 12.45 -12.22 -9.86
C ASP A 219 11.54 -12.95 -8.85
N SER A 220 10.77 -12.21 -8.05
CA SER A 220 9.94 -12.78 -6.99
C SER A 220 8.67 -13.44 -7.54
N ARG A 221 8.79 -14.68 -8.01
CA ARG A 221 7.68 -15.47 -8.60
C ARG A 221 6.41 -15.47 -7.73
N LEU A 222 6.55 -15.72 -6.42
CA LEU A 222 5.41 -15.74 -5.50
C LEU A 222 4.63 -14.42 -5.50
N LEU A 223 5.34 -13.29 -5.44
CA LEU A 223 4.70 -11.97 -5.36
C LEU A 223 4.15 -11.53 -6.72
N MET A 224 4.82 -11.89 -7.82
CA MET A 224 4.29 -11.67 -9.17
C MET A 224 3.01 -12.47 -9.41
N GLU A 225 2.98 -13.74 -9.02
CA GLU A 225 1.76 -14.57 -9.03
C GLU A 225 0.67 -13.94 -8.15
N THR A 226 1.02 -13.50 -6.93
CA THR A 226 0.07 -12.84 -6.01
C THR A 226 -0.54 -11.58 -6.64
N CYS A 227 0.27 -10.73 -7.28
CA CYS A 227 -0.21 -9.54 -7.97
C CYS A 227 -1.08 -9.88 -9.18
N GLN A 228 -0.72 -10.93 -9.94
CA GLN A 228 -1.51 -11.38 -11.07
C GLN A 228 -2.88 -11.89 -10.61
N GLU A 229 -2.94 -12.68 -9.54
CA GLU A 229 -4.22 -13.15 -8.97
C GLU A 229 -5.08 -11.99 -8.46
N ALA A 230 -4.46 -11.00 -7.81
CA ALA A 230 -5.17 -9.79 -7.41
C ALA A 230 -5.78 -9.04 -8.63
N LYS A 231 -5.03 -8.93 -9.74
CA LYS A 231 -5.56 -8.36 -10.99
C LYS A 231 -6.69 -9.21 -11.57
N ASN A 232 -6.56 -10.53 -11.58
CA ASN A 232 -7.60 -11.45 -12.04
C ASN A 232 -8.89 -11.30 -11.22
N MET A 233 -8.76 -11.02 -9.93
CA MET A 233 -9.87 -10.71 -9.02
C MET A 233 -10.31 -9.23 -9.05
N ARG A 234 -9.86 -8.47 -10.05
CA ARG A 234 -10.20 -7.05 -10.28
C ARG A 234 -9.91 -6.16 -9.08
N LYS A 235 -8.83 -6.43 -8.36
CA LYS A 235 -8.33 -5.55 -7.29
C LYS A 235 -7.49 -4.44 -7.91
N ILE A 236 -7.49 -3.26 -7.29
CA ILE A 236 -6.56 -2.20 -7.65
C ILE A 236 -5.16 -2.63 -7.19
N VAL A 237 -4.22 -2.84 -8.11
CA VAL A 237 -2.86 -3.31 -7.76
C VAL A 237 -1.83 -2.21 -7.98
N THR A 238 -1.11 -1.86 -6.92
CA THR A 238 0.07 -0.98 -6.97
C THR A 238 1.31 -1.81 -6.66
N LEU A 239 2.20 -1.95 -7.64
CA LEU A 239 3.43 -2.72 -7.52
C LEU A 239 4.64 -1.80 -7.53
N PHE A 240 5.45 -1.88 -6.48
CA PHE A 240 6.73 -1.19 -6.35
C PHE A 240 7.88 -2.19 -6.50
N TYR A 241 8.75 -1.94 -7.48
CA TYR A 241 9.99 -2.68 -7.63
C TYR A 241 11.10 -2.07 -6.76
N LEU A 242 11.96 -2.92 -6.22
CA LEU A 242 13.00 -2.55 -5.25
C LEU A 242 14.42 -2.65 -5.84
N ASP A 243 14.53 -3.10 -7.10
CA ASP A 243 15.74 -3.32 -7.89
C ASP A 243 15.69 -2.62 -9.26
#